data_AF-A0A970FJ50-F1
#
_entry.id   AF-A0A970FJ50-F1
#
_cell.length_a   1.000
_cell.length_b   1.000
_cell.length_c   1.000
_cell.angle_alpha   90.00
_cell.angle_beta   90.00
_cell.angle_gamma   90.00
#
_symmetry.space_group_name_H-M   'P 1'
#
loop_
_entity.id
_entity.type
_entity.pdbx_description
1 polymer ?
#
loop_
_entity_poly.entity_id
_entity_poly.type
_entity_poly.pdbx_seq_one_letter_code
_entity_poly.pdbx_strand_id
1 'polypeptide(L)'
;MEGQTVTYKYKNKGTCSSLVQFDIESGKLHNVRFTGGCNGNLSGISALLEGMDAKEAVKRLKGLKCGFKSTSCPDQLSLAIEEALAATDTETCDCDNDNI
;
A
#
# COMPACT_ATOMS: atom_id res chain seq x y z
N MET A 1 8.61 22.19 6.03
CA MET A 1 8.98 20.78 6.13
C MET A 1 8.15 20.08 5.08
N GLU A 2 8.71 19.85 3.89
CA GLU A 2 7.99 19.18 2.80
C GLU A 2 7.98 17.69 3.11
N GLY A 3 6.82 17.18 3.54
CA GLY A 3 6.61 15.74 3.67
C GLY A 3 6.66 15.12 2.27
N GLN A 4 7.64 14.27 2.01
CA GLN A 4 7.65 13.49 0.77
C GLN A 4 6.44 12.56 0.79
N THR A 5 5.44 12.93 -0.01
CA THR A 5 4.26 12.09 -0.29
C THR A 5 4.51 11.39 -1.61
N VAL A 6 4.53 10.06 -1.60
CA VAL A 6 4.70 9.25 -2.81
C VAL A 6 3.41 8.50 -3.10
N THR A 7 2.86 8.70 -4.30
CA THR A 7 1.65 8.00 -4.77
C THR A 7 2.00 6.71 -5.47
N TYR A 8 1.43 5.60 -5.01
CA TYR A 8 1.58 4.26 -5.57
C TYR A 8 0.31 3.82 -6.25
N LYS A 9 0.46 3.09 -7.36
CA LYS A 9 -0.64 2.47 -8.11
C LYS A 9 -0.32 1.00 -8.30
N TYR A 10 -1.23 0.14 -7.85
CA TYR A 10 -1.07 -1.30 -7.91
C TYR A 10 -2.26 -1.97 -8.56
N LYS A 11 -1.98 -2.87 -9.51
CA LYS A 11 -3.01 -3.60 -10.25
C LYS A 11 -3.35 -4.90 -9.53
N ASN A 12 -4.51 -4.92 -8.91
CA ASN A 12 -4.99 -6.07 -8.14
C ASN A 12 -5.25 -7.28 -9.07
N LYS A 13 -4.95 -8.48 -8.56
CA LYS A 13 -5.21 -9.75 -9.25
C LYS A 13 -6.06 -10.67 -8.37
N GLY A 14 -7.00 -11.39 -8.98
CA GLY A 14 -7.84 -12.37 -8.28
C GLY A 14 -8.95 -11.80 -7.38
N THR A 15 -9.06 -10.48 -7.27
CA THR A 15 -10.07 -9.79 -6.44
C THR A 15 -11.15 -9.12 -7.30
N CYS A 16 -12.14 -8.50 -6.67
CA CYS A 16 -13.21 -7.76 -7.36
C CYS A 16 -12.83 -6.31 -7.70
N SER A 17 -11.78 -5.76 -7.08
CA SER A 17 -11.18 -4.49 -7.48
C SER A 17 -10.10 -4.73 -8.53
N SER A 18 -9.97 -3.81 -9.49
CA SER A 18 -9.01 -3.91 -10.58
C SER A 18 -7.72 -3.13 -10.31
N LEU A 19 -7.79 -2.08 -9.48
CA LEU A 19 -6.69 -1.20 -9.15
C LEU A 19 -6.84 -0.70 -7.71
N VAL A 20 -5.72 -0.51 -7.03
CA VAL A 20 -5.64 0.27 -5.79
C VAL A 20 -4.59 1.37 -5.97
N GLN A 21 -4.91 2.56 -5.49
CA GLN A 21 -4.00 3.70 -5.40
C GLN A 21 -3.93 4.10 -3.92
N PHE A 22 -2.75 4.48 -3.44
CA PHE A 22 -2.56 4.99 -2.10
C PHE A 22 -1.31 5.86 -2.07
N ASP A 23 -1.25 6.75 -1.10
CA ASP A 23 -0.11 7.61 -0.85
C ASP A 23 0.60 7.15 0.42
N ILE A 24 1.94 7.21 0.43
CA ILE A 24 2.72 7.06 1.64
C ILE A 24 3.40 8.39 1.94
N GLU A 25 3.10 8.95 3.11
CA GLU A 25 3.74 10.16 3.64
C GLU A 25 4.39 9.83 4.99
N SER A 26 5.72 9.98 5.10
CA SER A 26 6.46 9.69 6.34
C SER A 26 6.18 8.30 6.93
N GLY A 27 5.95 7.29 6.08
CA GLY A 27 5.63 5.92 6.48
C GLY A 27 4.16 5.67 6.82
N LYS A 28 3.28 6.68 6.69
CA LYS A 28 1.84 6.58 6.92
C LYS A 28 1.06 6.49 5.62
N LEU A 29 -0.01 5.72 5.62
CA LEU A 29 -0.92 5.58 4.49
C LEU A 29 -1.94 6.70 4.45
N HIS A 30 -2.12 7.24 3.25
CA HIS A 30 -3.07 8.30 2.95
C HIS A 30 -3.80 8.01 1.62
N ASN A 31 -5.00 8.57 1.46
CA ASN A 31 -5.74 8.58 0.19
C ASN A 31 -5.91 7.20 -0.48
N VAL A 32 -6.13 6.14 0.31
CA VAL A 32 -6.35 4.79 -0.24
C VAL A 32 -7.62 4.78 -1.09
N ARG A 33 -7.51 4.48 -2.38
CA ARG A 33 -8.61 4.44 -3.34
C ARG A 33 -8.58 3.17 -4.15
N PHE A 34 -9.66 2.41 -4.08
CA PHE A 34 -9.87 1.24 -4.93
C PHE A 34 -10.68 1.61 -6.19
N THR A 35 -10.34 0.99 -7.31
CA THR A 35 -11.14 1.03 -8.54
C THR A 35 -11.84 -0.31 -8.72
N GLY A 36 -13.17 -0.30 -8.75
CA GLY A 36 -14.00 -1.51 -8.82
C GLY A 36 -14.15 -2.23 -7.48
N GLY A 37 -15.08 -3.19 -7.42
CA GLY A 37 -15.40 -3.97 -6.21
C GLY A 37 -16.53 -3.38 -5.37
N CYS A 38 -16.65 -3.84 -4.13
CA CYS A 38 -17.71 -3.40 -3.22
C CYS A 38 -17.43 -1.99 -2.69
N ASN A 39 -18.09 -0.99 -3.26
CA ASN A 39 -17.84 0.42 -2.95
C ASN A 39 -17.96 0.74 -1.44
N GLY A 40 -19.01 0.25 -0.77
CA GLY A 40 -19.23 0.52 0.66
C GLY A 40 -18.13 -0.05 1.56
N ASN A 41 -17.80 -1.33 1.40
CA ASN A 41 -16.76 -1.96 2.22
C ASN A 41 -15.36 -1.39 1.92
N LEU A 42 -15.04 -1.15 0.65
CA LEU A 42 -13.75 -0.61 0.25
C LEU A 42 -13.56 0.83 0.74
N SER A 43 -14.60 1.67 0.68
CA SER A 43 -14.55 3.03 1.23
C SER A 43 -14.38 3.03 2.75
N GLY A 44 -15.05 2.09 3.46
CA GLY A 44 -14.86 1.91 4.89
C GLY A 44 -13.43 1.50 5.25
N ILE A 45 -12.85 0.54 4.53
CA ILE A 45 -11.45 0.13 4.72
C ILE A 45 -10.50 1.30 4.44
N SER A 46 -10.71 2.04 3.34
CA SER A 46 -9.91 3.23 3.03
C SER A 46 -9.91 4.25 4.16
N ALA A 47 -11.07 4.55 4.73
CA ALA A 47 -11.19 5.49 5.85
C ALA A 47 -10.51 4.97 7.14
N LEU A 48 -10.54 3.67 7.38
CA LEU A 48 -9.90 3.06 8.56
C LEU A 48 -8.37 3.05 8.47
N LEU A 49 -7.81 3.09 7.26
CA LEU A 49 -6.36 3.05 7.02
C LEU A 49 -5.73 4.44 6.94
N GLU A 50 -6.53 5.50 6.89
CA GLU A 50 -6.07 6.88 6.82
C GLU A 50 -5.19 7.23 8.04
N GLY A 51 -3.95 7.66 7.80
CA GLY A 51 -2.96 7.99 8.83
C GLY A 51 -2.34 6.79 9.58
N MET A 52 -2.70 5.56 9.19
CA MET A 52 -2.14 4.32 9.75
C MET A 52 -0.71 4.10 9.25
N ASP A 53 0.14 3.54 10.11
CA ASP A 53 1.48 3.10 9.70
C ASP A 53 1.38 2.02 8.61
N ALA A 54 2.16 2.18 7.53
CA ALA A 54 2.12 1.29 6.38
C ALA A 54 2.46 -0.17 6.75
N LYS A 55 3.43 -0.39 7.65
CA LYS A 55 3.81 -1.74 8.10
C LYS A 55 2.73 -2.37 8.98
N GLU A 56 2.09 -1.57 9.82
CA GLU A 56 0.95 -2.04 10.63
C GLU A 56 -0.26 -2.40 9.76
N ALA A 57 -0.56 -1.60 8.72
CA ALA A 57 -1.62 -1.91 7.77
C ALA A 57 -1.36 -3.25 7.06
N VAL A 58 -0.12 -3.50 6.60
CA VAL A 58 0.27 -4.79 6.03
C VAL A 58 -0.04 -5.94 6.99
N LYS A 59 0.42 -5.83 8.24
CA LYS A 59 0.23 -6.87 9.26
C LYS A 59 -1.25 -7.20 9.51
N ARG A 60 -2.13 -6.19 9.47
CA ARG A 60 -3.58 -6.37 9.68
C ARG A 60 -4.30 -6.98 8.49
N LEU A 61 -3.85 -6.67 7.28
CA LEU A 61 -4.58 -6.99 6.06
C LEU A 61 -4.06 -8.24 5.34
N LYS A 62 -2.79 -8.62 5.59
CA LYS A 62 -2.13 -9.75 4.94
C LYS A 62 -2.81 -11.08 5.30
N GLY A 63 -3.05 -11.90 4.29
CA GLY A 63 -3.68 -13.20 4.40
C GLY A 63 -5.22 -13.18 4.45
N LEU A 64 -5.86 -12.00 4.36
CA LEU A 64 -7.32 -11.91 4.32
C LEU A 64 -7.86 -12.51 3.01
N LYS A 65 -8.78 -13.47 3.13
CA LYS A 65 -9.39 -14.17 1.98
C LYS A 65 -10.83 -13.71 1.76
N CYS A 66 -11.29 -13.75 0.51
CA CYS A 66 -12.66 -13.40 0.16
C CYS A 66 -13.41 -14.65 -0.32
N GLY A 67 -14.16 -15.28 0.59
CA GLY A 67 -14.88 -16.53 0.32
C GLY A 67 -13.92 -17.64 -0.14
N PHE A 68 -14.14 -18.18 -1.33
CA PHE A 68 -13.30 -19.22 -1.93
C PHE A 68 -12.03 -18.69 -2.62
N LYS A 69 -11.85 -17.37 -2.73
CA LYS A 69 -10.66 -16.78 -3.36
C LYS A 69 -9.44 -16.94 -2.45
N SER A 70 -8.28 -17.15 -3.06
CA SER A 70 -7.00 -17.24 -2.35
C SER A 70 -6.51 -15.89 -1.78
N THR A 71 -7.14 -14.78 -2.17
CA THR A 71 -6.79 -13.40 -1.78
C THR A 71 -8.06 -12.54 -1.66
N SER A 72 -7.92 -11.30 -1.19
CA SER A 72 -8.97 -10.30 -1.05
C SER A 72 -8.45 -8.90 -1.39
N CYS A 73 -9.35 -7.93 -1.61
CA CYS A 73 -8.95 -6.54 -1.85
C CYS A 73 -8.01 -5.98 -0.77
N PRO A 74 -8.27 -6.16 0.55
CA PRO A 74 -7.32 -5.71 1.57
C PRO A 74 -6.01 -6.49 1.55
N ASP A 75 -6.03 -7.79 1.25
CA ASP A 75 -4.79 -8.59 1.12
C ASP A 75 -3.92 -8.10 -0.06
N GLN A 76 -4.52 -7.78 -1.21
CA GLN A 76 -3.79 -7.18 -2.33
C GLN A 76 -3.21 -5.81 -1.99
N LEU A 77 -3.91 -5.01 -1.18
CA LEU A 77 -3.37 -3.74 -0.67
C LEU A 77 -2.13 -3.99 0.20
N SER A 78 -2.13 -5.03 1.05
CA SER A 78 -0.95 -5.38 1.86
C SER A 78 0.28 -5.70 0.99
N LEU A 79 0.10 -6.45 -0.09
CA LEU A 79 1.18 -6.76 -1.04
C LEU A 79 1.69 -5.50 -1.74
N ALA A 80 0.77 -4.61 -2.13
CA ALA A 80 1.12 -3.35 -2.78
C ALA A 80 1.94 -2.44 -1.86
N ILE A 81 1.62 -2.39 -0.58
CA ILE A 81 2.37 -1.62 0.42
C ILE A 81 3.74 -2.24 0.68
N GLU A 82 3.84 -3.57 0.79
CA GLU A 82 5.13 -4.25 0.92
C GLU A 82 6.05 -3.95 -0.27
N GLU A 83 5.52 -3.96 -1.49
CA GLU A 83 6.28 -3.60 -2.70
C GLU A 83 6.69 -2.13 -2.71
N ALA A 84 5.81 -1.22 -2.30
CA ALA A 84 6.10 0.21 -2.20
C ALA A 84 7.22 0.49 -1.18
N LEU A 85 7.16 -0.14 0.01
CA LEU A 85 8.19 0.01 1.04
C LEU A 85 9.54 -0.55 0.59
N ALA A 86 9.55 -1.71 -0.08
CA ALA A 86 10.77 -2.30 -0.62
C ALA A 86 11.41 -1.42 -1.72
N ALA A 87 10.60 -0.71 -2.52
CA ALA A 87 11.09 0.21 -3.54
C ALA A 87 11.67 1.51 -2.95
N THR A 88 11.23 1.95 -1.76
CA THR A 88 11.79 3.13 -1.08
C THR A 88 13.14 2.86 -0.43
N ASP A 89 13.47 1.61 -0.12
CA ASP A 89 14.76 1.22 0.47
C ASP A 89 15.93 1.20 -0.54
N THR A 90 15.71 1.50 -1.83
CA THR A 90 16.76 1.47 -2.86
C THR A 90 17.43 2.82 -3.18
N GLU A 91 17.19 3.87 -2.40
CA GLU A 91 17.88 5.18 -2.57
C GLU A 91 18.68 5.62 -1.32
N THR A 92 19.55 4.74 -0.82
CA THR A 92 20.81 5.15 -0.16
C THR A 92 21.93 4.17 -0.53
N CYS A 93 22.45 4.30 -1.74
CA CYS A 93 23.82 3.89 -2.02
C CYS A 93 24.60 5.13 -2.47
N ASP A 94 24.88 6.03 -1.53
CA ASP A 94 26.03 6.92 -1.66
C ASP A 94 27.29 6.09 -1.37
N CYS A 95 27.71 5.34 -2.38
CA CYS A 95 29.04 4.78 -2.45
C CYS A 95 29.97 5.81 -3.10
N ASP A 96 30.33 6.88 -2.37
CA ASP A 96 31.42 7.78 -2.76
C ASP A 96 32.18 8.24 -1.51
N ASN A 97 33.00 7.34 -0.96
CA ASN A 97 34.15 7.76 -0.16
C ASN A 97 35.37 7.85 -1.08
N ASP A 98 35.45 8.96 -1.80
CA ASP A 98 36.64 9.39 -2.53
C ASP A 98 37.33 10.46 -1.68
N ASN A 99 38.32 10.07 -0.87
CA ASN A 99 39.56 10.84 -0.82
C ASN A 99 40.73 10.04 -0.25
N ILE A 100 41.84 10.33 -0.89
CA ILE A 100 43.15 9.70 -0.89
C ILE A 100 44.01 10.13 0.29
#